data_AF-A0A503B7X9-F1
#
_entry.id   AF-A0A503B7X9-F1
#
_cell.length_a   1.000
_cell.length_b   1.000
_cell.length_c   1.000
_cell.angle_alpha   90.00
_cell.angle_beta   90.00
_cell.angle_gamma   90.00
#
_symmetry.space_group_name_H-M   'P 1'
#
loop_
_entity.id
_entity.type
_entity.pdbx_description
1 polymer ?
#
loop_
_entity_poly.entity_id
_entity_poly.type
_entity_poly.pdbx_seq_one_letter_code
_entity_poly.pdbx_strand_id
1 'polypeptide(L)'
;MLRGLNEIEPVAGARCYAAILMIDPFALWEDVADALTEKGFCGVVNLPPASLIQTSSEAGAEDHLNSIELERMRWFAENGLGLALTSTNRDAAAAGNLFEKQPEAMLYLPATALSCPIAPITSLVRLGETGSELPVWSLPAPSLAKAETSF
;
A
#
# COMPACT_ATOMS: atom_id res chain seq x y z
N MET A 1 -6.04 15.41 -1.97
CA MET A 1 -6.55 14.04 -2.16
C MET A 1 -7.92 14.02 -2.85
N LEU A 2 -8.99 14.51 -2.21
CA LEU A 2 -10.37 14.41 -2.74
C LEU A 2 -10.57 14.93 -4.18
N ARG A 3 -9.96 16.08 -4.53
CA ARG A 3 -10.01 16.59 -5.91
C ARG A 3 -9.46 15.60 -6.93
N GLY A 4 -8.34 14.94 -6.63
CA GLY A 4 -7.76 13.93 -7.50
C GLY A 4 -8.63 12.68 -7.61
N LEU A 5 -9.26 12.24 -6.52
CA LEU A 5 -10.22 11.13 -6.55
C LEU A 5 -11.42 11.42 -7.45
N ASN A 6 -11.91 12.67 -7.44
CA ASN A 6 -13.05 13.07 -8.28
C ASN A 6 -12.72 13.02 -9.78
N GLU A 7 -11.46 13.26 -10.14
CA GLU A 7 -10.96 13.22 -11.52
C GLU A 7 -10.74 11.79 -12.05
N ILE A 8 -10.76 10.77 -11.18
CA ILE A 8 -10.61 9.36 -11.56
C ILE A 8 -11.94 8.81 -12.09
N GLU A 9 -11.91 8.08 -13.21
CA GLU A 9 -13.08 7.34 -13.72
C GLU A 9 -13.47 6.22 -12.74
N PRO A 10 -14.78 5.94 -12.54
CA PRO A 10 -15.20 4.83 -11.69
C PRO A 10 -14.55 3.51 -12.10
N VAL A 11 -14.08 2.74 -11.11
CA VAL A 11 -13.34 1.48 -11.30
C VAL A 11 -14.20 0.23 -11.06
N ALA A 12 -15.52 0.38 -11.18
CA ALA A 12 -16.50 -0.67 -10.87
C ALA A 12 -16.21 -1.98 -11.63
N GLY A 13 -16.05 -3.07 -10.88
CA GLY A 13 -15.80 -4.41 -11.42
C GLY A 13 -14.32 -4.81 -11.52
N ALA A 14 -13.38 -3.88 -11.33
CA ALA A 14 -11.96 -4.21 -11.15
C ALA A 14 -11.62 -4.34 -9.66
N ARG A 15 -10.76 -5.30 -9.29
CA ARG A 15 -10.16 -5.36 -7.94
C ARG A 15 -9.14 -4.23 -7.80
N CYS A 16 -9.63 -3.02 -7.54
CA CYS A 16 -8.83 -1.81 -7.43
C CYS A 16 -8.71 -1.38 -5.96
N TYR A 17 -7.49 -1.14 -5.49
CA TYR A 17 -7.21 -0.66 -4.14
C TYR A 17 -6.56 0.72 -4.22
N ALA A 18 -7.01 1.65 -3.39
CA ALA A 18 -6.42 2.97 -3.31
C ALA A 18 -5.17 2.94 -2.43
N ALA A 19 -4.04 3.42 -2.97
CA ALA A 19 -2.85 3.71 -2.20
C ALA A 19 -3.07 4.98 -1.37
N ILE A 20 -3.07 4.85 -0.04
CA ILE A 20 -3.34 5.95 0.88
C ILE A 20 -2.23 6.04 1.93
N LEU A 21 -1.77 7.27 2.14
CA LEU A 21 -0.96 7.63 3.30
C LEU A 21 -1.85 7.65 4.54
N MET A 22 -1.82 6.59 5.34
CA MET A 22 -2.74 6.40 6.47
C MET A 22 -2.55 7.37 7.64
N ILE A 23 -1.41 8.08 7.65
CA ILE A 23 -1.03 9.04 8.68
C ILE A 23 -1.14 10.49 8.18
N ASP A 24 -1.88 10.76 7.10
CA ASP A 24 -2.10 12.13 6.60
C ASP A 24 -2.94 12.94 7.61
N PRO A 25 -2.38 13.97 8.26
CA PRO A 25 -3.11 14.75 9.27
C PRO A 25 -4.16 15.69 8.67
N PHE A 26 -4.17 15.85 7.34
CA PHE A 26 -5.08 16.75 6.62
C PHE A 26 -6.22 16.01 5.90
N ALA A 27 -6.24 14.69 5.98
CA ALA A 27 -7.27 13.89 5.33
C ALA A 27 -8.61 13.97 6.08
N LEU A 28 -9.67 14.25 5.33
CA LEU A 28 -11.05 14.09 5.77
C LEU A 28 -11.47 12.63 5.50
N TRP A 29 -11.27 11.76 6.48
CA TRP A 29 -11.31 10.31 6.27
C TRP A 29 -12.68 9.76 5.86
N GLU A 30 -13.76 10.34 6.37
CA GLU A 30 -15.13 10.00 5.99
C GLU A 30 -15.36 10.32 4.51
N ASP A 31 -15.08 11.55 4.09
CA ASP A 31 -15.18 11.97 2.68
C ASP A 31 -14.33 11.10 1.74
N VAL A 32 -13.17 10.64 2.22
CA VAL A 32 -12.30 9.75 1.44
C VAL A 32 -12.94 8.38 1.28
N ALA A 33 -13.46 7.79 2.36
CA ALA A 33 -14.13 6.49 2.30
C ALA A 33 -15.37 6.54 1.40
N ASP A 34 -16.17 7.60 1.50
CA ASP A 34 -17.34 7.83 0.66
C ASP A 34 -16.92 7.95 -0.81
N ALA A 35 -15.95 8.81 -1.12
CA ALA A 35 -15.46 8.98 -2.48
C ALA A 35 -14.89 7.68 -3.09
N LEU A 36 -14.15 6.89 -2.31
CA LEU A 36 -13.65 5.59 -2.77
C LEU A 36 -14.78 4.60 -3.07
N THR A 37 -15.77 4.54 -2.18
CA THR A 37 -16.92 3.66 -2.32
C THR A 37 -17.77 4.04 -3.53
N GLU A 38 -18.07 5.34 -3.71
CA GLU A 38 -18.78 5.86 -4.87
C GLU A 38 -18.08 5.56 -6.19
N LYS A 39 -16.73 5.60 -6.19
CA LYS A 39 -15.91 5.25 -7.36
C LYS A 39 -15.75 3.75 -7.56
N GLY A 40 -16.23 2.92 -6.63
CA GLY A 40 -16.22 1.46 -6.74
C GLY A 40 -14.87 0.81 -6.42
N PHE A 41 -14.01 1.46 -5.64
CA PHE A 41 -12.79 0.82 -5.14
C PHE A 41 -13.15 -0.36 -4.25
N CYS A 42 -12.37 -1.45 -4.36
CA CYS A 42 -12.55 -2.64 -3.53
C CYS A 42 -11.89 -2.49 -2.15
N GLY A 43 -10.92 -1.58 -2.00
CA GLY A 43 -10.18 -1.48 -0.76
C GLY A 43 -9.09 -0.41 -0.75
N VAL A 44 -8.26 -0.46 0.28
CA VAL A 44 -7.13 0.45 0.48
C VAL A 44 -5.83 -0.31 0.74
N VAL A 45 -4.71 0.34 0.46
CA VAL A 45 -3.36 -0.11 0.81
C VAL A 45 -2.58 1.05 1.46
N ASN A 46 -1.87 0.77 2.56
CA ASN A 46 -1.08 1.74 3.31
C ASN A 46 0.23 2.11 2.60
N LEU A 47 0.13 2.78 1.45
CA LEU A 47 1.29 3.14 0.63
C LEU A 47 1.40 4.67 0.49
N PRO A 48 2.56 5.28 0.86
CA PRO A 48 3.71 4.64 1.49
C PRO A 48 3.43 4.24 2.96
N PRO A 49 4.05 3.14 3.46
CA PRO A 49 3.90 2.77 4.87
C PRO A 49 4.55 3.80 5.79
N ALA A 50 3.92 4.05 6.93
CA ALA A 50 4.44 4.95 7.95
C ALA A 50 5.88 4.62 8.37
N SER A 51 6.24 3.33 8.45
CA SER A 51 7.59 2.87 8.82
C SER A 51 8.70 3.36 7.89
N LEU A 52 8.40 3.61 6.61
CA LEU A 52 9.38 4.13 5.65
C LEU A 52 9.43 5.65 5.60
N ILE A 53 8.40 6.35 6.10
CA ILE A 53 8.30 7.81 6.08
C ILE A 53 8.81 8.39 7.39
N GLN A 54 8.43 7.76 8.50
CA GLN A 54 8.87 8.12 9.83
C GLN A 54 10.23 7.47 10.07
N THR A 55 11.30 8.09 9.55
CA THR A 55 12.67 7.72 9.89
C THR A 55 12.94 8.08 11.36
N SER A 56 12.42 7.25 12.26
CA SER A 56 12.85 7.25 13.65
C SER A 56 14.31 6.83 13.66
N SER A 57 15.17 7.61 14.32
CA SER A 57 16.63 7.44 14.41
C SER A 57 17.10 6.13 15.08
N GLU A 58 16.22 5.13 15.24
CA GLU A 58 16.54 3.86 15.85
C GLU A 58 16.71 2.82 14.74
N ALA A 59 17.97 2.53 14.45
CA ALA A 59 18.39 1.41 13.62
C ALA A 59 17.79 0.12 14.19
N GLY A 60 16.66 -0.33 13.63
CA GLY A 60 15.97 -1.53 14.09
C GLY A 60 14.45 -1.52 13.95
N ALA A 61 13.85 -0.61 13.18
CA ALA A 61 12.41 -0.60 12.92
C ALA A 61 11.99 -1.85 12.10
N GLU A 62 11.82 -2.96 12.81
CA GLU A 62 11.12 -4.14 12.33
C GLU A 62 9.69 -3.78 11.91
N ASP A 63 9.12 -4.68 11.13
CA ASP A 63 7.92 -4.60 10.28
C ASP A 63 6.60 -4.39 11.06
N HIS A 64 6.59 -3.44 11.99
CA HIS A 64 5.46 -3.07 12.81
C HIS A 64 4.74 -1.87 12.23
N LEU A 65 3.45 -2.05 11.93
CA LEU A 65 2.58 -0.95 11.55
C LEU A 65 2.55 0.09 12.67
N ASN A 66 2.66 1.36 12.29
CA ASN A 66 2.42 2.46 13.23
C ASN A 66 1.00 2.33 13.82
N SER A 67 0.81 2.65 15.09
CA SER A 67 -0.50 2.50 15.75
C SER A 67 -1.62 3.28 15.05
N ILE A 68 -1.32 4.48 14.55
CA ILE A 68 -2.28 5.31 13.80
C ILE A 68 -2.61 4.66 12.46
N GLU A 69 -1.60 4.12 11.77
CA GLU A 69 -1.79 3.42 10.50
C GLU A 69 -2.65 2.16 10.68
N LEU A 70 -2.39 1.38 11.73
CA LEU A 70 -3.16 0.19 12.06
C LEU A 70 -4.62 0.53 12.41
N GLU A 71 -4.85 1.55 13.24
CA GLU A 71 -6.18 2.02 13.61
C GLU A 71 -6.95 2.51 12.37
N ARG A 72 -6.28 3.27 11.48
CA ARG A 72 -6.88 3.76 10.25
C ARG A 72 -7.26 2.63 9.30
N MET A 73 -6.37 1.64 9.14
CA MET A 73 -6.65 0.45 8.34
C MET A 73 -7.85 -0.33 8.89
N ARG A 74 -7.94 -0.49 10.22
CA ARG A 74 -9.09 -1.13 10.86
C ARG A 74 -10.38 -0.35 10.61
N TRP A 75 -10.35 0.97 10.75
CA TRP A 75 -11.50 1.82 10.48
C TRP A 75 -11.99 1.69 9.03
N PHE A 76 -11.10 1.63 8.03
CA PHE A 76 -11.52 1.39 6.64
C PHE A 76 -12.18 0.01 6.44
N ALA A 77 -11.67 -1.04 7.11
CA ALA A 77 -12.28 -2.36 7.07
C ALA A 77 -13.68 -2.40 7.70
N GLU A 78 -13.86 -1.72 8.83
CA GLU A 78 -15.16 -1.56 9.50
C GLU A 78 -16.17 -0.78 8.63
N ASN A 79 -15.68 0.11 7.76
CA ASN A 79 -16.49 0.83 6.77
C ASN A 79 -16.66 0.08 5.43
N GLY A 80 -16.33 -1.22 5.40
CA GLY A 80 -16.66 -2.10 4.28
C GLY A 80 -15.62 -2.17 3.15
N LEU A 81 -14.51 -1.43 3.26
CA LEU A 81 -13.41 -1.52 2.29
C LEU A 81 -12.49 -2.71 2.60
N GLY A 82 -12.04 -3.42 1.57
CA GLY A 82 -11.00 -4.44 1.70
C GLY A 82 -9.64 -3.85 2.07
N LEU A 83 -8.75 -4.68 2.61
CA LEU A 83 -7.40 -4.26 2.97
C LEU A 83 -6.36 -4.99 2.14
N ALA A 84 -5.38 -4.26 1.64
CA ALA A 84 -4.09 -4.79 1.26
C ALA A 84 -3.02 -4.10 2.11
N LEU A 85 -1.92 -4.78 2.40
CA LEU A 85 -0.88 -4.26 3.30
C LEU A 85 0.44 -4.10 2.58
N THR A 86 1.16 -3.02 2.87
CA THR A 86 2.58 -2.94 2.54
C THR A 86 3.42 -3.53 3.66
N SER A 87 4.51 -4.19 3.28
CA SER A 87 5.48 -4.75 4.22
C SER A 87 6.89 -4.72 3.63
N THR A 88 7.88 -4.53 4.49
CA THR A 88 9.30 -4.65 4.12
C THR A 88 9.84 -6.08 4.26
N ASN A 89 9.01 -7.01 4.73
CA ASN A 89 9.28 -8.44 4.82
C ASN A 89 8.30 -9.24 3.93
N ARG A 90 8.81 -9.76 2.81
CA ARG A 90 8.01 -10.56 1.86
C ARG A 90 7.36 -11.82 2.47
N ASP A 91 7.87 -12.30 3.60
CA ASP A 91 7.41 -13.51 4.29
C ASP A 91 6.56 -13.18 5.54
N ALA A 92 6.10 -11.93 5.68
CA ALA A 92 5.29 -11.50 6.82
C ALA A 92 3.95 -12.25 6.90
N ALA A 93 3.88 -13.24 7.79
CA ALA A 93 2.64 -13.95 8.14
C ALA A 93 1.77 -13.16 9.14
N ALA A 94 2.37 -12.22 9.89
CA ALA A 94 1.71 -11.48 10.96
C ALA A 94 0.56 -10.57 10.47
N ALA A 95 0.63 -10.12 9.21
CA ALA A 95 -0.38 -9.31 8.54
C ALA A 95 -1.81 -9.85 8.70
N GLY A 96 -2.00 -11.18 8.64
CA GLY A 96 -3.30 -11.83 8.75
C GLY A 96 -3.93 -11.77 10.14
N ASN A 97 -3.13 -11.65 11.20
CA ASN A 97 -3.60 -11.72 12.59
C ASN A 97 -3.93 -10.35 13.21
N LEU A 98 -3.68 -9.25 12.48
CA LEU A 98 -3.84 -7.88 13.00
C LEU A 98 -5.27 -7.34 12.88
N PHE A 99 -6.07 -7.96 12.01
CA PHE A 99 -7.41 -7.50 11.64
C PHE A 99 -8.41 -8.65 11.76
N GLU A 100 -9.64 -8.35 12.17
CA GLU A 100 -10.72 -9.36 12.21
C GLU A 100 -11.03 -9.90 10.81
N LYS A 101 -11.04 -9.01 9.81
CA LYS A 101 -11.06 -9.38 8.39
C LYS A 101 -9.62 -9.44 7.89
N GLN A 102 -9.20 -10.62 7.43
CA GLN A 102 -7.86 -10.79 6.89
C GLN A 102 -7.63 -9.88 5.68
N PRO A 103 -6.42 -9.29 5.55
CA PRO A 103 -6.01 -8.61 4.33
C PRO A 103 -6.08 -9.56 3.12
N GLU A 104 -6.39 -9.00 1.95
CA GLU A 104 -6.62 -9.76 0.72
C GLU A 104 -5.34 -9.93 -0.12
N ALA A 105 -4.32 -9.09 0.14
CA ALA A 105 -3.02 -9.13 -0.51
C ALA A 105 -1.95 -8.39 0.31
N MET A 106 -0.69 -8.66 -0.04
CA MET A 106 0.47 -7.92 0.48
C MET A 106 1.27 -7.30 -0.67
N LEU A 107 1.73 -6.07 -0.49
CA LEU A 107 2.68 -5.35 -1.34
C LEU A 107 4.03 -5.32 -0.63
N TYR A 108 4.94 -6.19 -1.05
CA TYR A 108 6.33 -6.15 -0.64
C TYR A 108 7.02 -4.92 -1.20
N LEU A 109 7.47 -4.06 -0.31
CA LEU A 109 8.10 -2.78 -0.61
C LEU A 109 9.44 -2.70 0.13
N PRO A 110 10.57 -3.06 -0.51
CA PRO A 110 11.87 -2.88 0.10
C PRO A 110 12.15 -1.39 0.32
N ALA A 111 12.97 -1.04 1.31
CA ALA A 111 13.29 0.35 1.62
C ALA A 111 13.82 1.14 0.40
N THR A 112 14.51 0.47 -0.52
CA THR A 112 15.02 1.06 -1.78
C THR A 112 13.93 1.37 -2.81
N ALA A 113 12.71 0.85 -2.64
CA ALA A 113 11.62 1.04 -3.59
C ALA A 113 11.07 2.48 -3.59
N LEU A 114 11.14 3.20 -2.46
CA LEU A 114 10.74 4.61 -2.41
C LEU A 114 11.68 5.53 -3.18
N SER A 115 12.91 5.08 -3.45
CA SER A 115 13.86 5.80 -4.30
C SER A 115 13.55 5.68 -5.79
N CYS A 116 12.58 4.83 -6.16
CA CYS A 116 12.18 4.63 -7.54
C CYS A 116 11.10 5.65 -7.93
N PRO A 117 11.24 6.36 -9.06
CA PRO A 117 10.20 7.24 -9.56
C PRO A 117 8.90 6.46 -9.81
N ILE A 118 7.79 6.94 -9.26
CA ILE A 118 6.47 6.38 -9.53
C ILE A 118 6.00 6.90 -10.89
N ALA A 119 5.85 6.00 -11.86
CA ALA A 119 5.24 6.33 -13.14
C ALA A 119 3.71 6.49 -12.99
N PRO A 120 3.02 7.24 -13.88
CA PRO A 120 1.57 7.38 -13.83
C PRO A 120 0.81 6.05 -13.79
N ILE A 121 1.38 5.02 -14.43
CA ILE A 121 0.92 3.63 -14.32
C ILE A 121 2.15 2.78 -13.99
N THR A 122 2.09 2.05 -12.87
CA THR A 122 3.13 1.12 -12.46
C THR A 122 2.55 -0.28 -12.35
N SER A 123 3.05 -1.21 -13.18
CA SER A 123 2.63 -2.61 -13.14
C SER A 123 3.33 -3.34 -12.00
N LEU A 124 2.55 -3.94 -11.10
CA LEU A 124 3.08 -4.78 -10.03
C LEU A 124 3.48 -6.16 -10.56
N VAL A 125 4.54 -6.72 -9.99
CA VAL A 125 4.99 -8.09 -10.27
C VAL A 125 4.54 -8.98 -9.12
N ARG A 126 3.81 -10.05 -9.43
CA ARG A 126 3.48 -11.07 -8.44
C ARG A 126 4.75 -11.84 -8.06
N LEU A 127 5.06 -11.91 -6.77
CA LEU A 127 6.14 -12.76 -6.29
C LEU A 127 5.66 -14.22 -6.30
N GLY A 128 6.59 -15.14 -6.55
CA GLY A 128 6.31 -16.58 -6.61
C GLY A 128 5.98 -17.17 -5.23
N GLU A 129 6.43 -18.39 -4.96
CA GLU A 129 6.26 -19.01 -3.64
C GLU A 129 6.93 -18.15 -2.56
N THR A 130 6.13 -17.62 -1.65
CA THR A 130 6.53 -16.90 -0.44
C THR A 130 6.09 -17.68 0.79
N GLY A 131 6.69 -17.41 1.95
CA GLY A 131 6.19 -17.95 3.22
C GLY A 131 4.84 -17.35 3.66
N SER A 132 4.34 -16.34 2.95
CA SER A 132 3.04 -15.70 3.21
C SER A 132 1.87 -16.55 2.69
N GLU A 133 0.79 -16.61 3.47
CA GLU A 133 -0.50 -17.19 3.05
C GLU A 133 -1.27 -16.26 2.10
N LEU A 134 -0.83 -15.01 1.96
CA LEU A 134 -1.45 -14.00 1.10
C LEU A 134 -0.73 -13.89 -0.25
N PRO A 135 -1.44 -13.51 -1.34
CA PRO A 135 -0.78 -13.12 -2.58
C PRO A 135 0.16 -11.93 -2.34
N VAL A 136 1.45 -12.11 -2.62
CA VAL A 136 2.47 -11.06 -2.48
C VAL A 136 2.81 -10.46 -3.84
N TRP A 137 2.78 -9.13 -3.90
CA TRP A 137 3.11 -8.31 -5.05
C TRP A 137 4.31 -7.43 -4.73
N SER A 138 5.04 -6.96 -5.73
CA SER A 138 6.12 -5.99 -5.53
C SER A 138 6.17 -4.98 -6.67
N LEU A 139 6.76 -3.81 -6.38
CA LEU A 139 7.14 -2.86 -7.41
C LEU A 139 8.28 -3.47 -8.25
N PRO A 140 8.30 -3.24 -9.57
CA PRO A 140 9.41 -3.69 -10.39
C PRO A 140 10.69 -3.04 -9.88
N ALA A 141 11.76 -3.83 -9.78
CA ALA A 141 13.08 -3.26 -9.55
C ALA A 141 13.37 -2.24 -10.66
N PRO A 142 14.04 -1.12 -10.35
CA PRO A 142 14.44 -0.18 -11.39
C PRO A 142 15.22 -0.98 -12.44
N SER A 143 14.81 -0.89 -13.71
CA SER A 143 15.68 -1.37 -14.77
C SER A 143 16.97 -0.59 -14.59
N LEU A 144 18.06 -1.27 -14.23
CA LEU A 144 19.40 -0.75 -14.45
C LEU A 144 19.47 -0.55 -15.96
N ALA A 145 19.06 0.63 -16.42
CA ALA A 145 19.29 1.04 -17.79
C ALA A 145 20.79 0.81 -17.96
N LYS A 146 21.15 -0.09 -18.91
CA LYS A 146 22.54 -0.31 -19.27
C LYS A 146 23.16 1.07 -19.36
N ALA A 147 24.18 1.31 -18.55
CA ALA A 147 25.09 2.42 -18.76
C ALA A 147 25.73 2.17 -20.13
N GLU A 148 25.05 2.60 -21.19
CA GLU A 148 25.69 2.81 -22.48
C GLU A 148 26.55 4.05 -22.30
N THR A 149 27.71 3.84 -21.67
CA THR A 149 28.86 4.73 -21.82
C THR A 149 29.26 4.69 -23.28
N SER A 150 28.77 5.66 -24.06
CA SER A 150 29.43 6.09 -25.29
C SER A 150 30.08 7.44 -24.98
N PHE A 151 31.40 7.43 -24.85
CA PHE A 151 32.27 8.58 -25.13
C PHE A 151 33.19 8.18 -26.26
#